data_AF-A0A3M2G801-F1
#
_entry.id   AF-A0A3M2G801-F1
#
_cell.length_a   1.000
_cell.length_b   1.000
_cell.length_c   1.000
_cell.angle_alpha   90.00
_cell.angle_beta   90.00
_cell.angle_gamma   90.00
#
_symmetry.space_group_name_H-M   'P 1'
#
loop_
_entity.id
_entity.type
_entity.pdbx_description
1 polymer ?
#
loop_
_entity_poly.entity_id
_entity_poly.type
_entity_poly.pdbx_seq_one_letter_code
_entity_poly.pdbx_strand_id
1 'polypeptide(L)'
;EITIQNNYFMGGRRALRLNGLTQGIVRNNTFWCPSRHPPLTWEMVEIENTNMDSITWENNTFINNGQFGWMKPWVKTGSKTDKVINGKNGKPTGTQIFKRVNKYEPDRIHLIVYNWDHLDRVTVDLDTLLAPGDTYRVVNVVDFFGDPVVEGIAENSTITLPMGRHRYEPEFGTYILFKNRD
;
A
#
# COMPACT_ATOMS: atom_id res chain seq x y z
N GLU A 1 -12.23 7.08 20.54
CA GLU A 1 -11.32 7.73 19.57
C GLU A 1 -10.83 6.67 18.60
N ILE A 2 -10.90 6.93 17.29
CA ILE A 2 -10.38 6.03 16.25
C ILE A 2 -9.08 6.63 15.69
N THR A 3 -8.03 5.80 15.59
CA THR A 3 -6.74 6.21 15.00
C THR A 3 -6.48 5.42 13.72
N ILE A 4 -6.38 6.14 12.61
CA ILE A 4 -6.07 5.61 11.28
C ILE A 4 -4.68 6.13 10.92
N GLN A 5 -3.68 5.25 11.00
CA GLN A 5 -2.30 5.65 10.78
C GLN A 5 -1.46 4.64 10.02
N ASN A 6 -0.45 5.16 9.30
CA ASN A 6 0.55 4.37 8.58
C ASN A 6 -0.05 3.44 7.50
N ASN A 7 -1.12 3.88 6.84
CA ASN A 7 -1.78 3.12 5.79
C ASN A 7 -1.40 3.61 4.38
N TYR A 8 -1.53 2.72 3.42
CA TYR A 8 -1.33 2.99 1.99
C TYR A 8 -2.63 2.66 1.24
N PHE A 9 -3.52 3.64 1.12
CA PHE A 9 -4.84 3.49 0.49
C PHE A 9 -4.74 3.75 -1.01
N MET A 10 -4.91 2.69 -1.80
CA MET A 10 -4.72 2.72 -3.26
C MET A 10 -5.92 2.12 -3.98
N GLY A 11 -6.64 2.95 -4.73
CA GLY A 11 -7.76 2.49 -5.54
C GLY A 11 -9.13 2.78 -4.93
N GLY A 12 -10.14 2.09 -5.45
CA GLY A 12 -11.54 2.29 -5.07
C GLY A 12 -12.16 3.56 -5.66
N ARG A 13 -13.44 3.78 -5.35
CA ARG A 13 -14.16 5.01 -5.71
C ARG A 13 -13.74 6.20 -4.85
N ARG A 14 -13.41 5.92 -3.59
CA ARG A 14 -12.83 6.83 -2.59
C ARG A 14 -11.83 6.01 -1.79
N ALA A 15 -10.76 6.64 -1.30
CA ALA A 15 -9.72 5.97 -0.56
C ALA A 15 -10.10 5.76 0.92
N LEU A 16 -10.95 6.63 1.49
CA LEU A 16 -11.44 6.54 2.86
C LEU A 16 -12.85 7.13 2.98
N ARG A 17 -13.68 6.53 3.83
CA ARG A 17 -14.98 7.07 4.27
C ARG A 17 -15.05 7.06 5.79
N LEU A 18 -15.33 8.21 6.40
CA LEU A 18 -15.54 8.39 7.83
C LEU A 18 -17.03 8.74 8.04
N ASN A 19 -17.73 7.96 8.87
CA ASN A 19 -19.15 8.18 9.12
C ASN A 19 -19.48 8.03 10.62
N GLY A 20 -20.15 9.03 11.19
CA GLY A 20 -20.62 8.99 12.57
C GLY A 20 -19.51 9.05 13.62
N LEU A 21 -18.34 9.64 13.30
CA LEU A 21 -17.25 9.77 14.26
C LEU A 21 -17.46 10.98 15.17
N THR A 22 -17.22 10.77 16.46
CA THR A 22 -17.21 11.84 17.47
C THR A 22 -15.82 12.43 17.70
N GLN A 23 -14.76 11.65 17.46
CA GLN A 23 -13.35 12.06 17.52
C GLN A 23 -12.44 11.05 16.82
N GLY A 24 -11.38 11.50 16.17
CA GLY A 24 -10.37 10.61 15.59
C GLY A 24 -9.06 11.26 15.18
N ILE A 25 -8.10 10.43 14.79
CA ILE A 25 -6.79 10.84 14.29
C ILE A 25 -6.56 10.13 12.95
N VAL A 26 -6.23 10.87 11.91
CA VAL A 26 -5.82 10.35 10.60
C VAL A 26 -4.43 10.87 10.29
N ARG A 27 -3.40 10.03 10.41
CA ARG A 27 -2.01 10.49 10.26
C ARG A 27 -1.06 9.54 9.56
N ASN A 28 -0.03 10.09 8.91
CA ASN A 28 1.01 9.33 8.22
C ASN A 28 0.45 8.33 7.18
N ASN A 29 -0.69 8.63 6.57
CA ASN A 29 -1.27 7.77 5.53
C ASN A 29 -0.94 8.31 4.14
N THR A 30 -0.88 7.43 3.15
CA THR A 30 -0.85 7.82 1.73
C THR A 30 -2.16 7.42 1.08
N PHE A 31 -2.74 8.33 0.29
CA PHE A 31 -4.00 8.12 -0.40
C PHE A 31 -3.87 8.36 -1.90
N TRP A 32 -4.48 7.47 -2.68
CA TRP A 32 -4.71 7.62 -4.10
C TRP A 32 -5.95 6.84 -4.52
N CYS A 33 -6.75 7.39 -5.45
CA CYS A 33 -7.77 6.61 -6.13
C CYS A 33 -7.95 7.07 -7.60
N PRO A 34 -8.31 6.18 -8.54
CA PRO A 34 -8.26 6.42 -9.99
C PRO A 34 -9.43 7.25 -10.58
N SER A 35 -10.12 8.09 -9.80
CA SER A 35 -11.48 8.63 -10.07
C SER A 35 -11.81 9.00 -11.54
N ARG A 36 -12.45 8.08 -12.26
CA ARG A 36 -12.80 8.20 -13.69
C ARG A 36 -14.27 8.52 -13.96
N HIS A 37 -14.90 9.44 -13.23
CA HIS A 37 -16.31 9.76 -13.51
C HIS A 37 -16.67 11.26 -13.42
N PRO A 38 -16.52 12.02 -14.53
CA PRO A 38 -17.29 13.25 -14.74
C PRO A 38 -18.80 12.92 -14.76
N PRO A 39 -19.70 13.81 -14.30
CA PRO A 39 -19.50 15.20 -13.86
C PRO A 39 -19.36 15.37 -12.34
N LEU A 40 -19.23 14.29 -11.56
CA LEU A 40 -19.24 14.36 -10.11
C LEU A 40 -17.81 14.43 -9.57
N THR A 41 -17.45 15.57 -8.96
CA THR A 41 -16.17 15.74 -8.26
C THR A 41 -16.19 14.91 -6.98
N TRP A 42 -15.83 13.64 -7.08
CA TRP A 42 -15.73 12.76 -5.90
C TRP A 42 -14.53 13.12 -5.05
N GLU A 43 -14.70 13.03 -3.74
CA GLU A 43 -13.64 13.27 -2.76
C GLU A 43 -12.81 12.00 -2.54
N MET A 44 -11.50 12.16 -2.36
CA MET A 44 -10.62 11.05 -2.01
C MET A 44 -10.88 10.53 -0.59
N VAL A 45 -11.28 11.41 0.32
CA VAL A 45 -11.78 11.11 1.66
C VAL A 45 -13.19 11.65 1.76
N GLU A 46 -14.16 10.80 2.08
CA GLU A 46 -15.55 11.21 2.36
C GLU A 46 -15.79 11.27 3.86
N ILE A 47 -16.42 12.34 4.32
CA ILE A 47 -16.79 12.55 5.72
C ILE A 47 -18.29 12.78 5.80
N GLU A 48 -18.99 11.92 6.54
CA GLU A 48 -20.43 11.98 6.75
C GLU A 48 -20.75 11.96 8.25
N ASN A 49 -21.79 12.67 8.68
CA ASN A 49 -22.27 12.68 10.08
C ASN A 49 -21.14 12.82 11.13
N THR A 50 -20.07 13.53 10.77
CA THR A 50 -18.82 13.64 11.55
C THR A 50 -18.41 15.10 11.49
N ASN A 51 -18.08 15.69 12.63
CA ASN A 51 -17.51 17.04 12.64
C ASN A 51 -16.05 16.97 12.18
N MET A 52 -15.68 17.68 11.12
CA MET A 52 -14.31 17.66 10.58
C MET A 52 -13.28 18.14 11.62
N ASP A 53 -13.65 19.10 12.47
CA ASP A 53 -12.78 19.61 13.54
C ASP A 53 -12.55 18.59 14.67
N SER A 54 -13.36 17.52 14.72
CA SER A 54 -13.14 16.40 15.64
C SER A 54 -12.07 15.42 15.16
N ILE A 55 -11.55 15.60 13.94
CA ILE A 55 -10.53 14.75 13.34
C ILE A 55 -9.20 15.51 13.28
N THR A 56 -8.20 14.98 13.96
CA THR A 56 -6.81 15.43 13.81
C THR A 56 -6.22 14.82 12.56
N TRP A 57 -5.79 15.65 11.61
CA TRP A 57 -5.11 15.22 10.38
C TRP A 57 -3.64 15.61 10.42
N GLU A 58 -2.72 14.67 10.22
CA GLU A 58 -1.28 14.98 10.30
C GLU A 58 -0.44 14.14 9.32
N ASN A 59 0.51 14.77 8.62
CA ASN A 59 1.52 14.10 7.81
C ASN A 59 0.96 13.12 6.74
N ASN A 60 -0.27 13.33 6.27
CA ASN A 60 -0.83 12.52 5.21
C ASN A 60 -0.31 12.97 3.84
N THR A 61 -0.19 12.03 2.91
CA THR A 61 0.19 12.28 1.52
C THR A 61 -0.97 11.95 0.59
N PHE A 62 -1.39 12.92 -0.20
CA PHE A 62 -2.47 12.82 -1.15
C PHE A 62 -1.89 12.85 -2.57
N ILE A 63 -2.00 11.74 -3.32
CA ILE A 63 -1.47 11.64 -4.68
C ILE A 63 -2.54 12.15 -5.66
N ASN A 64 -2.27 13.29 -6.27
CA ASN A 64 -3.15 13.94 -7.22
C ASN A 64 -3.20 13.16 -8.54
N ASN A 65 -4.42 12.83 -8.99
CA ASN A 65 -4.68 12.17 -10.26
C ASN A 65 -5.17 13.12 -11.37
N GLY A 66 -5.28 14.43 -11.08
CA GLY A 66 -5.78 15.45 -12.02
C GLY A 66 -7.31 15.48 -12.21
N GLN A 67 -8.04 14.53 -11.61
CA GLN A 67 -9.50 14.37 -11.73
C GLN A 67 -10.24 14.79 -10.47
N PHE A 68 -9.55 14.90 -9.34
CA PHE A 68 -10.09 15.60 -8.18
C PHE A 68 -10.23 17.07 -8.56
N GLY A 69 -11.46 17.56 -8.61
CA GLY A 69 -11.90 18.88 -9.11
C GLY A 69 -11.44 20.05 -8.25
N TRP A 70 -10.19 19.99 -7.81
CA TRP A 70 -9.55 20.78 -6.77
C TRP A 70 -10.02 20.22 -5.44
N MET A 71 -9.08 19.86 -4.57
CA MET A 71 -9.33 19.63 -3.14
C MET A 71 -9.83 20.94 -2.51
N LYS A 72 -10.96 21.47 -2.97
CA LYS A 72 -11.67 22.60 -2.37
C LYS A 72 -12.10 22.15 -0.99
N PRO A 73 -12.13 23.04 -0.01
CA PRO A 73 -11.05 23.28 0.94
C PRO A 73 -10.91 22.16 2.01
N TRP A 74 -11.10 20.89 1.70
CA TRP A 74 -11.15 19.81 2.71
C TRP A 74 -9.79 19.35 3.24
N VAL A 75 -8.70 19.80 2.60
CA VAL A 75 -7.38 19.93 3.25
C VAL A 75 -7.14 21.41 3.62
N LYS A 76 -8.19 22.09 4.09
CA LYS A 76 -8.13 22.79 5.39
C LYS A 76 -8.33 21.73 6.46
N THR A 77 -7.45 20.74 6.48
CA THR A 77 -6.99 20.34 7.79
C THR A 77 -6.39 21.63 8.33
N GLY A 78 -6.65 22.05 9.55
CA GLY A 78 -5.80 23.07 10.17
C GLY A 78 -4.32 22.64 10.25
N SER A 79 -3.96 21.50 9.64
CA SER A 79 -2.67 20.85 9.67
C SER A 79 -1.73 21.44 8.65
N LYS A 80 -0.66 22.03 9.16
CA LYS A 80 0.45 22.50 8.35
C LYS A 80 1.28 21.35 7.76
N THR A 81 0.93 20.07 8.01
CA THR A 81 1.81 18.93 7.75
C THR A 81 1.33 17.94 6.69
N ASP A 82 0.06 17.99 6.28
CA ASP A 82 -0.41 17.19 5.14
C ASP A 82 0.10 17.78 3.82
N LYS A 83 0.31 16.91 2.82
CA LYS A 83 0.82 17.32 1.51
C LYS A 83 0.07 16.67 0.35
N VAL A 84 0.02 17.40 -0.75
CA VAL A 84 -0.44 16.91 -2.05
C VAL A 84 0.76 16.78 -2.97
N ILE A 85 0.91 15.63 -3.61
CA ILE A 85 1.95 15.39 -4.61
C ILE A 85 1.31 15.02 -5.95
N ASN A 86 1.93 15.41 -7.06
CA ASN A 86 1.44 15.04 -8.38
C ASN A 86 1.89 13.60 -8.72
N GLY A 87 0.93 12.76 -9.11
CA GLY A 87 1.23 11.47 -9.70
C GLY A 87 1.72 11.59 -11.15
N LYS A 88 2.50 10.62 -11.63
CA LYS A 88 2.89 10.52 -13.04
C LYS A 88 1.71 10.00 -13.86
N ASN A 89 1.24 10.77 -14.83
CA ASN A 89 -0.01 10.49 -15.56
C ASN A 89 -1.21 10.24 -14.61
N GLY A 90 -1.21 10.92 -13.46
CA GLY A 90 -2.23 10.78 -12.43
C GLY A 90 -2.19 9.48 -11.61
N LYS A 91 -1.11 8.70 -11.70
CA LYS A 91 -0.87 7.49 -10.90
C LYS A 91 0.30 7.68 -9.92
N PRO A 92 0.39 6.87 -8.84
CA PRO A 92 1.59 6.79 -8.03
C PRO A 92 2.80 6.33 -8.88
N THR A 93 4.00 6.42 -8.31
CA THR A 93 5.25 6.03 -8.97
C THR A 93 6.09 5.15 -8.05
N GLY A 94 7.04 4.42 -8.62
CA GLY A 94 7.95 3.58 -7.85
C GLY A 94 7.32 2.29 -7.36
N THR A 95 8.05 1.59 -6.51
CA THR A 95 7.59 0.38 -5.81
C THR A 95 7.30 0.68 -4.35
N GLN A 96 6.22 0.14 -3.81
CA GLN A 96 5.94 0.12 -2.37
C GLN A 96 5.79 -1.33 -1.92
N ILE A 97 6.62 -1.73 -0.97
CA ILE A 97 6.72 -3.11 -0.52
C ILE A 97 6.32 -3.17 0.96
N PHE A 98 5.35 -4.02 1.28
CA PHE A 98 4.94 -4.29 2.65
C PHE A 98 5.31 -5.72 3.02
N LYS A 99 5.94 -5.86 4.19
CA LYS A 99 6.33 -7.14 4.78
C LYS A 99 5.49 -7.37 6.02
N ARG A 100 4.81 -8.51 6.11
CA ARG A 100 4.01 -8.86 7.28
C ARG A 100 4.33 -10.28 7.71
N VAL A 101 4.99 -10.40 8.86
CA VAL A 101 5.19 -11.69 9.51
C VAL A 101 3.84 -12.22 9.99
N ASN A 102 3.57 -13.50 9.74
CA ASN A 102 2.38 -14.15 10.26
C ASN A 102 2.52 -14.33 11.79
N LYS A 103 1.52 -13.87 12.54
CA LYS A 103 1.52 -13.91 14.00
C LYS A 103 1.58 -15.34 14.57
N TYR A 104 1.07 -16.32 13.85
CA TYR A 104 0.96 -17.71 14.28
C TYR A 104 2.06 -18.61 13.70
N GLU A 105 2.69 -18.16 12.61
CA GLU A 105 3.78 -18.86 11.96
C GLU A 105 4.89 -17.84 11.61
N PRO A 106 5.81 -17.55 12.55
CA PRO A 106 6.82 -16.51 12.36
C PRO A 106 7.71 -16.68 11.13
N ASP A 107 7.85 -17.92 10.65
CA ASP A 107 8.61 -18.25 9.45
C ASP A 107 7.79 -18.13 8.15
N ARG A 108 6.54 -17.67 8.25
CA ARG A 108 5.68 -17.31 7.11
C ARG A 108 5.56 -15.80 7.01
N ILE A 109 6.10 -15.23 5.92
CA ILE A 109 6.12 -13.79 5.70
C ILE A 109 5.27 -13.47 4.47
N HIS A 110 4.29 -12.59 4.64
CA HIS A 110 3.48 -12.08 3.53
C HIS A 110 4.17 -10.87 2.93
N LEU A 111 4.33 -10.89 1.61
CA LEU A 111 4.94 -9.81 0.84
C LEU A 111 3.87 -9.22 -0.09
N ILE A 112 3.68 -7.92 0.00
CA ILE A 112 2.75 -7.17 -0.87
C ILE A 112 3.56 -6.13 -1.62
N VAL A 113 3.45 -6.13 -2.94
CA VAL A 113 4.21 -5.25 -3.84
C VAL A 113 3.22 -4.44 -4.67
N TYR A 114 3.20 -3.13 -4.46
CA TYR A 114 2.66 -2.18 -5.43
C TYR A 114 3.81 -1.77 -6.35
N ASN A 115 3.68 -2.05 -7.64
CA ASN A 115 4.70 -1.84 -8.67
C ASN A 115 4.19 -0.83 -9.70
N TRP A 116 4.13 0.45 -9.31
CA TRP A 116 3.55 1.48 -10.16
C TRP A 116 4.40 1.80 -11.41
N ASP A 117 5.67 1.43 -11.39
CA ASP A 117 6.58 1.57 -12.52
C ASP A 117 6.53 0.38 -13.50
N HIS A 118 5.71 -0.64 -13.21
CA HIS A 118 5.54 -1.84 -14.05
C HIS A 118 6.86 -2.57 -14.35
N LEU A 119 7.74 -2.67 -13.36
CA LEU A 119 8.99 -3.44 -13.49
C LEU A 119 8.69 -4.92 -13.65
N ASP A 120 9.41 -5.65 -14.50
CA ASP A 120 9.25 -7.11 -14.64
C ASP A 120 9.71 -7.88 -13.38
N ARG A 121 10.61 -7.27 -12.61
CA ARG A 121 11.19 -7.84 -11.38
C ARG A 121 11.34 -6.76 -10.33
N VAL A 122 11.06 -7.11 -9.07
CA VAL A 122 11.18 -6.21 -7.92
C VAL A 122 12.07 -6.87 -6.86
N THR A 123 13.15 -6.18 -6.49
CA THR A 123 14.01 -6.58 -5.38
C THR A 123 13.38 -6.15 -4.06
N VAL A 124 13.26 -7.10 -3.13
CA VAL A 124 12.75 -6.90 -1.78
C VAL A 124 13.88 -7.13 -0.79
N ASP A 125 14.17 -6.13 0.03
CA ASP A 125 15.00 -6.31 1.22
C ASP A 125 14.14 -6.79 2.39
N LEU A 126 14.39 -8.00 2.84
CA LEU A 126 13.70 -8.64 3.95
C LEU A 126 14.31 -8.25 5.30
N ASP A 127 15.42 -7.52 5.33
CA ASP A 127 16.11 -7.11 6.55
C ASP A 127 16.40 -8.36 7.42
N THR A 128 16.26 -8.29 8.74
CA THR A 128 16.42 -9.42 9.66
C THR A 128 15.43 -10.59 9.48
N LEU A 129 14.47 -10.50 8.57
CA LEU A 129 13.48 -11.57 8.35
C LEU A 129 14.04 -12.76 7.56
N LEU A 130 15.10 -12.55 6.78
CA LEU A 130 15.82 -13.61 6.05
C LEU A 130 17.31 -13.40 6.24
N ALA A 131 17.98 -14.36 6.86
CA ALA A 131 19.41 -14.33 7.13
C ALA A 131 20.19 -15.21 6.14
N PRO A 132 21.47 -14.90 5.86
CA PRO A 132 22.32 -15.81 5.11
C PRO A 132 22.31 -17.22 5.70
N GLY A 133 22.16 -18.23 4.85
CA GLY A 133 22.03 -19.63 5.24
C GLY A 133 20.59 -20.13 5.45
N ASP A 134 19.61 -19.24 5.57
CA ASP A 134 18.21 -19.64 5.69
C ASP A 134 17.74 -20.31 4.38
N THR A 135 17.14 -21.49 4.47
CA THR A 135 16.44 -22.10 3.35
C THR A 135 15.06 -21.45 3.20
N TYR A 136 14.68 -21.05 1.99
CA TYR A 136 13.42 -20.39 1.73
C TYR A 136 12.78 -20.80 0.41
N ARG A 137 11.46 -20.64 0.35
CA ARG A 137 10.69 -20.67 -0.89
C ARG A 137 9.63 -19.57 -0.87
N VAL A 138 9.31 -19.02 -2.02
CA VAL A 138 8.32 -17.97 -2.21
C VAL A 138 7.27 -18.47 -3.18
N VAL A 139 6.00 -18.38 -2.81
CA VAL A 139 4.86 -18.71 -3.68
C VAL A 139 4.07 -17.46 -4.01
N ASN A 140 3.45 -17.45 -5.19
CA ASN A 140 2.47 -16.43 -5.55
C ASN A 140 1.13 -16.75 -4.88
N VAL A 141 0.49 -15.78 -4.25
CA VAL A 141 -0.81 -16.00 -3.58
C VAL A 141 -1.92 -16.36 -4.57
N VAL A 142 -1.88 -15.86 -5.82
CA VAL A 142 -2.87 -16.22 -6.84
C VAL A 142 -2.70 -17.64 -7.38
N ASP A 143 -1.51 -18.22 -7.17
CA ASP A 143 -1.16 -19.59 -7.54
C ASP A 143 -0.49 -20.29 -6.35
N PHE A 144 -1.21 -20.31 -5.23
CA PHE A 144 -0.65 -20.69 -3.94
C PHE A 144 -0.14 -22.13 -3.87
N PHE A 145 -0.76 -23.04 -4.64
CA PHE A 145 -0.39 -24.45 -4.72
C PHE A 145 0.50 -24.78 -5.92
N GLY A 146 0.84 -23.78 -6.74
CA GLY A 146 1.78 -23.92 -7.84
C GLY A 146 3.24 -23.96 -7.37
N ASP A 147 4.14 -24.05 -8.34
CA ASP A 147 5.58 -24.07 -8.08
C ASP A 147 6.06 -22.77 -7.43
N PRO A 148 7.06 -22.81 -6.54
CA PRO A 148 7.71 -21.61 -6.04
C PRO A 148 8.16 -20.68 -7.18
N VAL A 149 7.93 -19.38 -7.00
CA VAL A 149 8.39 -18.35 -7.94
C VAL A 149 9.87 -18.02 -7.74
N VAL A 150 10.37 -18.27 -6.53
CA VAL A 150 11.77 -18.14 -6.10
C VAL A 150 11.99 -19.12 -4.95
N GLU A 151 13.11 -19.82 -4.90
CA GLU A 151 13.52 -20.65 -3.75
C GLU A 151 15.04 -20.80 -3.71
N GLY A 152 15.58 -21.20 -2.57
CA GLY A 152 17.00 -21.49 -2.41
C GLY A 152 17.49 -21.30 -0.98
N ILE A 153 18.81 -21.18 -0.84
CA ILE A 153 19.48 -20.79 0.39
C ILE A 153 19.82 -19.31 0.27
N ALA A 154 19.45 -18.52 1.27
CA ALA A 154 19.69 -17.08 1.26
C ALA A 154 21.19 -16.79 1.35
N GLU A 155 21.72 -15.97 0.43
CA GLU A 155 23.09 -15.46 0.51
C GLU A 155 23.15 -14.13 1.29
N ASN A 156 22.03 -13.40 1.30
CA ASN A 156 21.83 -12.12 1.96
C ASN A 156 20.32 -11.93 2.28
N SER A 157 19.93 -10.76 2.80
CA SER A 157 18.54 -10.46 3.17
C SER A 157 17.64 -10.07 2.00
N THR A 158 18.13 -10.09 0.75
CA THR A 158 17.38 -9.61 -0.41
C THR A 158 16.93 -10.76 -1.30
N ILE A 159 15.73 -10.64 -1.85
CA ILE A 159 15.19 -11.56 -2.86
C ILE A 159 14.61 -10.77 -4.03
N THR A 160 14.54 -11.37 -5.21
CA THR A 160 14.01 -10.72 -6.41
C THR A 160 12.74 -11.42 -6.90
N LEU A 161 11.60 -10.75 -6.77
CA LEU A 161 10.27 -11.27 -7.12
C LEU A 161 9.90 -10.96 -8.58
N PRO A 162 9.32 -11.91 -9.33
CA PRO A 162 8.83 -11.68 -10.70
C PRO A 162 7.42 -11.08 -10.73
N MET A 163 7.20 -9.98 -11.47
CA MET A 163 5.95 -9.20 -11.52
C MET A 163 5.19 -9.41 -12.84
N GLY A 164 5.02 -10.66 -13.29
CA GLY A 164 4.41 -10.93 -14.60
C GLY A 164 3.70 -12.27 -14.72
N ARG A 165 3.45 -12.97 -13.61
CA ARG A 165 2.83 -14.30 -13.64
C ARG A 165 1.31 -14.25 -13.68
N HIS A 166 0.71 -13.12 -13.29
CA HIS A 166 -0.74 -12.94 -13.30
C HIS A 166 -1.18 -11.63 -13.95
N ARG A 167 -2.44 -11.54 -14.41
CA ARG A 167 -2.99 -10.36 -15.11
C ARG A 167 -2.99 -9.05 -14.30
N TYR A 168 -2.80 -9.12 -12.98
CA TYR A 168 -2.70 -7.95 -12.10
C TYR A 168 -1.25 -7.49 -11.90
N GLU A 169 -0.28 -8.30 -12.31
CA GLU A 169 1.08 -8.24 -11.80
C GLU A 169 2.09 -7.34 -12.46
N PRO A 170 1.88 -6.62 -13.57
CA PRO A 170 2.79 -5.50 -13.73
C PRO A 170 2.54 -4.46 -12.62
N GLU A 171 1.29 -4.28 -12.13
CA GLU A 171 0.96 -3.21 -11.17
C GLU A 171 0.91 -3.67 -9.69
N PHE A 172 0.47 -4.90 -9.40
CA PHE A 172 0.29 -5.39 -8.03
C PHE A 172 0.58 -6.89 -7.89
N GLY A 173 1.44 -7.26 -6.95
CA GLY A 173 1.83 -8.65 -6.67
C GLY A 173 1.74 -8.99 -5.19
N THR A 174 1.36 -10.24 -4.90
CA THR A 174 1.24 -10.76 -3.53
C THR A 174 1.87 -12.13 -3.42
N TYR A 175 2.76 -12.29 -2.44
CA TYR A 175 3.56 -13.49 -2.27
C TYR A 175 3.59 -13.93 -0.80
N ILE A 176 3.86 -15.21 -0.60
CA ILE A 176 4.17 -15.75 0.72
C ILE A 176 5.55 -16.38 0.66
N LEU A 177 6.45 -15.88 1.49
CA LEU A 177 7.74 -16.51 1.77
C LEU A 177 7.56 -17.48 2.93
N PHE A 178 8.02 -18.71 2.73
CA PHE A 178 8.22 -19.71 3.76
C PHE A 178 9.71 -19.84 4.00
N LYS A 179 10.12 -19.62 5.24
CA LYS A 179 11.47 -19.87 5.71
C LYS A 179 11.50 -21.18 6.49
N ASN A 180 12.57 -21.94 6.33
CA ASN A 180 12.92 -23.03 7.23
C ASN A 180 14.25 -22.66 7.90
N ARG A 181 14.31 -22.82 9.22
CA ARG A 181 15.57 -22.82 9.95
C ARG A 181 15.98 -24.29 10.08
N ASP A 182 17.11 -24.64 9.48
CA ASP A 182 17.78 -25.91 9.76
C ASP A 182 18.33 -25.94 11.19
#